data_AF-A0ABD5QI56-F1
#
_entry.id   AF-A0ABD5QI56-F1
#
_cell.length_a   1.000
_cell.length_b   1.000
_cell.length_c   1.000
_cell.angle_alpha   90.00
_cell.angle_beta   90.00
_cell.angle_gamma   90.00
#
_symmetry.space_group_name_H-M   'P 1'
#
loop_
_entity.id
_entity.type
_entity.pdbx_description
1 polymer ?
#
loop_
_entity_poly.entity_id
_entity_poly.type
_entity_poly.pdbx_seq_one_letter_code
_entity_poly.pdbx_strand_id
1 'polypeptide(L)'
;MSNTQRRWVSDEEAWLVIEDRDGETKAWLCWGLDEWSLAELVGYAHVRWPVEQFHKDAKQVLGMNQFEGRTWTGWNHHVSVVLMTYSFLMTERAAQGAAARLPPFSQVARIAIHEMAVRTVEDQGVDRQTAERVAEAMLRGFTDW
;
A
#
# COMPACT_ATOMS: atom_id res chain seq x y z
N MET A 1 20.60 20.10 14.82
CA MET A 1 20.55 20.61 13.43
C MET A 1 19.18 21.23 13.22
N SER A 2 19.09 22.56 13.14
CA SER A 2 17.82 23.27 12.93
C SER A 2 17.41 23.10 11.47
N ASN A 3 16.39 22.28 11.22
CA ASN A 3 15.81 22.09 9.89
C ASN A 3 14.87 23.25 9.55
N THR A 4 15.41 24.46 9.48
CA THR A 4 14.72 25.64 8.97
C THR A 4 15.29 25.98 7.60
N GLN A 5 15.00 25.11 6.64
CA GLN A 5 15.06 25.45 5.21
C GLN A 5 14.22 26.72 5.00
N ARG A 6 14.76 27.70 4.25
CA ARG A 6 14.07 28.95 3.91
C ARG A 6 12.69 28.62 3.34
N ARG A 7 11.64 28.90 4.11
CA ARG A 7 10.27 28.89 3.60
C ARG A 7 10.15 30.11 2.69
N TRP A 8 10.05 29.87 1.39
CA TRP A 8 9.68 30.91 0.44
C TRP A 8 8.26 31.34 0.79
N VAL A 9 8.09 32.61 1.15
CA VAL A 9 6.76 33.21 1.25
C VAL A 9 6.32 33.41 -0.20
N SER A 10 5.33 32.62 -0.62
CA SER A 10 4.65 32.81 -1.88
C SER A 10 3.62 33.92 -1.69
N ASP A 11 3.45 34.79 -2.69
CA ASP A 11 2.33 35.75 -2.75
C ASP A 11 1.01 35.05 -3.15
N GLU A 12 1.05 33.73 -3.38
CA GLU A 12 -0.12 32.93 -3.72
C GLU A 12 -1.07 32.79 -2.53
N GLU A 13 -2.35 33.07 -2.77
CA GLU A 13 -3.43 32.82 -1.82
C GLU A 13 -3.66 31.31 -1.66
N ALA A 14 -3.88 30.88 -0.43
CA ALA A 14 -4.09 29.48 -0.08
C ALA A 14 -5.11 29.36 1.05
N TRP A 15 -5.86 28.26 1.03
CA TRP A 15 -6.70 27.88 2.15
C TRP A 15 -5.85 27.21 3.24
N LEU A 16 -6.08 27.60 4.48
CA LEU A 16 -5.50 26.96 5.66
C LEU A 16 -6.57 26.10 6.33
N VAL A 17 -6.45 24.78 6.18
CA VAL A 17 -7.33 23.82 6.88
C VAL A 17 -6.68 23.49 8.20
N ILE A 18 -7.44 23.65 9.29
CA ILE A 18 -6.99 23.32 10.65
C ILE A 18 -7.94 22.29 11.22
N GLU A 19 -7.37 21.20 11.73
CA GLU A 19 -8.07 20.21 12.54
C GLU A 19 -7.51 20.28 13.96
N ASP A 20 -8.40 20.42 14.93
CA ASP A 20 -8.06 20.26 16.34
C ASP A 20 -8.79 19.03 16.88
N ARG A 21 -8.01 18.07 17.39
CA ARG A 21 -8.54 16.82 17.94
C ARG A 21 -7.75 16.43 19.17
N ASP A 22 -8.45 16.33 20.30
CA ASP A 22 -7.90 15.85 21.58
C ASP A 22 -6.60 16.57 22.01
N GLY A 23 -6.48 17.86 21.70
CA GLY A 23 -5.28 18.67 21.99
C GLY A 23 -4.13 18.53 20.99
N GLU A 24 -4.32 17.78 19.91
CA GLU A 24 -3.43 17.75 18.74
C GLU A 24 -4.00 18.64 17.62
N THR A 25 -3.30 19.73 17.30
CA THR A 25 -3.65 20.60 16.18
C THR A 25 -2.84 20.23 14.93
N LYS A 26 -3.53 19.91 13.83
CA LYS A 26 -2.93 19.67 12.50
C LYS A 26 -3.37 20.77 11.55
N ALA A 27 -2.46 21.17 10.66
CA ALA A 27 -2.71 22.21 9.69
C ALA A 27 -2.19 21.82 8.30
N TRP A 28 -2.98 22.13 7.27
CA TRP A 28 -2.67 21.89 5.87
C TRP A 28 -2.84 23.18 5.07
N LEU A 29 -1.89 23.47 4.18
CA LEU A 29 -2.01 24.53 3.19
C LEU A 29 -2.52 23.95 1.87
N CYS A 30 -3.54 24.58 1.31
CA CYS A 30 -4.30 24.13 0.16
C CYS A 30 -4.30 25.23 -0.92
N TRP A 31 -3.37 25.14 -1.87
CA TRP A 31 -3.21 26.11 -2.96
C TRP A 31 -4.06 25.77 -4.18
N GLY A 32 -4.71 26.77 -4.78
CA GLY A 32 -5.45 26.61 -6.04
C GLY A 32 -6.69 25.71 -5.93
N LEU A 33 -7.32 25.67 -4.75
CA LEU A 33 -8.49 24.82 -4.46
C LEU A 33 -9.71 25.67 -4.07
N ASP A 34 -9.83 26.87 -4.64
CA ASP A 34 -10.87 27.85 -4.29
C ASP A 34 -12.28 27.38 -4.60
N GLU A 35 -12.42 26.47 -5.58
CA GLU A 35 -13.71 25.90 -5.97
C GLU A 35 -14.13 24.70 -5.10
N TRP A 36 -13.24 24.22 -4.21
CA TRP A 36 -13.46 23.00 -3.44
C TRP A 36 -14.16 23.31 -2.13
N SER A 37 -15.15 22.48 -1.78
CA SER A 37 -15.81 22.57 -0.49
C SER A 37 -14.87 22.20 0.65
N LEU A 38 -15.17 22.70 1.86
CA LEU A 38 -14.44 22.30 3.07
C LEU A 38 -14.41 20.76 3.26
N ALA A 39 -15.51 20.07 2.90
CA ALA A 39 -15.58 18.61 3.00
C ALA A 39 -14.58 17.91 2.07
N GLU A 40 -14.41 18.42 0.84
CA GLU A 40 -13.40 17.92 -0.09
C GLU A 40 -11.99 18.20 0.44
N LEU A 41 -11.72 19.42 0.90
CA LEU A 41 -10.42 19.78 1.46
C LEU A 41 -10.04 18.90 2.66
N VAL A 42 -10.98 18.65 3.59
CA VAL A 42 -10.78 17.73 4.73
C VAL A 42 -10.55 16.31 4.25
N GLY A 43 -11.29 15.84 3.24
CA GLY A 43 -11.10 14.52 2.63
C GLY A 43 -9.67 14.37 2.11
N TYR A 44 -9.18 15.35 1.35
CA TYR A 44 -7.83 15.35 0.79
C TYR A 44 -6.74 15.52 1.86
N ALA A 45 -6.96 16.31 2.90
CA ALA A 45 -6.04 16.42 4.03
C ALA A 45 -5.76 15.05 4.67
N HIS A 46 -6.75 14.15 4.65
CA HIS A 46 -6.68 12.80 5.21
C HIS A 46 -6.19 11.71 4.23
N VAL A 47 -6.11 11.97 2.91
CA VAL A 47 -5.64 10.96 1.94
C VAL A 47 -4.15 10.61 2.10
N ARG A 48 -3.40 11.38 2.89
CA ARG A 48 -2.00 11.07 3.21
C ARG A 48 -1.87 9.70 3.89
N TRP A 49 -2.77 9.35 4.79
CA TRP A 49 -2.68 8.09 5.53
C TRP A 49 -2.77 6.86 4.62
N PRO A 50 -3.72 6.78 3.65
CA PRO A 50 -3.70 5.75 2.60
C PRO A 50 -2.35 5.60 1.87
N VAL A 51 -1.65 6.70 1.60
CA VAL A 51 -0.32 6.65 0.94
C VAL A 51 0.73 6.02 1.86
N GLU A 52 0.74 6.37 3.15
CA GLU A 52 1.64 5.75 4.12
C GLU A 52 1.33 4.26 4.32
N GLN A 53 0.05 3.91 4.35
CA GLN A 53 -0.41 2.53 4.43
C GLN A 53 0.03 1.73 3.18
N PHE A 54 -0.15 2.29 1.98
CA PHE A 54 0.38 1.72 0.74
C PHE A 54 1.88 1.44 0.83
N HIS A 55 2.69 2.39 1.29
CA HIS A 55 4.14 2.19 1.39
C HIS A 55 4.52 1.07 2.37
N LYS A 56 3.79 0.94 3.48
CA LYS A 56 3.99 -0.15 4.44
C LYS A 56 3.65 -1.49 3.80
N ASP A 57 2.46 -1.60 3.22
CA ASP A 57 1.96 -2.83 2.60
C ASP A 57 2.84 -3.25 1.41
N ALA A 58 3.18 -2.33 0.53
CA ALA A 58 4.03 -2.60 -0.63
C ALA A 58 5.40 -3.15 -0.21
N LYS A 59 6.03 -2.56 0.81
CA LYS A 59 7.36 -3.00 1.29
C LYS A 59 7.28 -4.28 2.12
N GLN A 60 6.47 -4.27 3.18
CA GLN A 60 6.48 -5.32 4.19
C GLN A 60 5.70 -6.57 3.77
N VAL A 61 4.72 -6.42 2.88
CA VAL A 61 3.84 -7.54 2.47
C VAL A 61 4.11 -7.97 1.03
N LEU A 62 4.26 -7.03 0.10
CA LEU A 62 4.45 -7.35 -1.33
C LEU A 62 5.92 -7.36 -1.76
N GLY A 63 6.87 -7.14 -0.84
CA GLY A 63 8.29 -7.26 -1.14
C GLY A 63 8.86 -6.16 -2.04
N MET A 64 8.29 -4.94 -2.04
CA MET A 64 8.82 -3.81 -2.83
C MET A 64 10.30 -3.53 -2.55
N ASN A 65 10.75 -3.76 -1.31
CA ASN A 65 12.14 -3.58 -0.88
C ASN A 65 12.97 -4.88 -0.93
N GLN A 66 12.45 -5.96 -1.52
CA GLN A 66 13.11 -7.27 -1.64
C GLN A 66 13.69 -7.51 -3.06
N PHE A 67 13.85 -6.46 -3.86
CA PHE A 67 14.50 -6.59 -5.17
C PHE A 67 16.02 -6.74 -5.02
N GLU A 68 16.56 -7.88 -5.45
CA GLU A 68 18.01 -8.19 -5.34
C GLU A 68 18.81 -7.96 -6.63
N GLY A 69 18.15 -7.55 -7.72
CA GLY A 69 18.80 -7.27 -9.00
C GLY A 69 19.58 -5.95 -9.00
N ARG A 70 20.35 -5.70 -10.08
CA ARG A 70 21.22 -4.50 -10.21
C ARG A 70 20.90 -3.60 -11.40
N THR A 71 19.87 -3.92 -12.18
CA THR A 71 19.50 -3.12 -13.35
C THR A 71 18.32 -2.22 -13.03
N TRP A 72 18.37 -0.99 -13.54
CA TRP A 72 17.25 -0.05 -13.44
C TRP A 72 15.97 -0.62 -14.04
N THR A 73 16.07 -1.27 -15.20
CA THR A 73 14.94 -1.94 -15.85
C THR A 73 14.35 -3.06 -14.99
N GLY A 74 15.20 -3.89 -14.36
CA GLY A 74 14.73 -4.94 -13.48
C GLY A 74 13.99 -4.39 -12.26
N TRP A 75 14.51 -3.31 -11.66
CA TRP A 75 13.84 -2.63 -10.56
C TRP A 75 12.48 -2.05 -10.98
N ASN A 76 12.39 -1.43 -12.17
CA ASN A 76 11.13 -0.90 -12.68
C ASN A 76 10.10 -1.99 -12.92
N HIS A 77 10.51 -3.13 -13.51
CA HIS A 77 9.61 -4.26 -13.70
C HIS A 77 9.11 -4.80 -12.35
N HIS A 78 10.00 -4.98 -11.37
CA HIS A 78 9.63 -5.42 -10.03
C HIS A 78 8.60 -4.48 -9.38
N VAL A 79 8.91 -3.19 -9.33
CA VAL A 79 8.00 -2.19 -8.74
C VAL A 79 6.67 -2.14 -9.50
N SER A 80 6.68 -2.23 -10.83
CA SER A 80 5.45 -2.21 -11.63
C SER A 80 4.53 -3.40 -11.30
N VAL A 81 5.10 -4.60 -11.16
CA VAL A 81 4.34 -5.80 -10.75
C VAL A 81 3.80 -5.65 -9.34
N VAL A 82 4.59 -5.14 -8.39
CA VAL A 82 4.14 -4.86 -7.02
C VAL A 82 2.97 -3.87 -7.01
N LEU A 83 3.07 -2.77 -7.77
CA LEU A 83 2.01 -1.77 -7.88
C LEU A 83 0.73 -2.35 -8.50
N MET A 84 0.87 -3.17 -9.55
CA MET A 84 -0.26 -3.84 -10.19
C MET A 84 -0.97 -4.79 -9.22
N THR A 85 -0.21 -5.61 -8.48
CA THR A 85 -0.75 -6.51 -7.45
C THR A 85 -1.44 -5.74 -6.33
N TYR A 86 -0.85 -4.65 -5.85
CA TYR A 86 -1.48 -3.81 -4.82
C TYR A 86 -2.80 -3.21 -5.31
N SER A 87 -2.81 -2.66 -6.53
CA SER A 87 -4.01 -2.07 -7.12
C SER A 87 -5.11 -3.10 -7.31
N PHE A 88 -4.79 -4.30 -7.80
CA PHE A 88 -5.73 -5.41 -7.92
C PHE A 88 -6.35 -5.76 -6.55
N LEU A 89 -5.52 -6.03 -5.55
CA LEU A 89 -5.99 -6.41 -4.21
C LEU A 89 -6.84 -5.31 -3.55
N MET A 90 -6.47 -4.03 -3.71
CA MET A 90 -7.26 -2.92 -3.20
C MET A 90 -8.58 -2.75 -3.93
N THR A 91 -8.62 -3.00 -5.24
CA THR A 91 -9.85 -2.96 -6.03
C THR A 91 -10.81 -4.05 -5.58
N GLU A 92 -10.33 -5.28 -5.43
CA GLU A 92 -11.11 -6.39 -4.88
C GLU A 92 -11.61 -6.09 -3.47
N ARG A 93 -10.75 -5.51 -2.63
CA ARG A 93 -11.11 -5.10 -1.27
C ARG A 93 -12.22 -4.05 -1.25
N ALA A 94 -12.13 -3.05 -2.13
CA ALA A 94 -13.13 -1.99 -2.25
C ALA A 94 -14.47 -2.53 -2.77
N ALA A 95 -14.46 -3.51 -3.68
CA ALA A 95 -15.66 -4.13 -4.22
C ALA A 95 -16.50 -4.88 -3.17
N GLN A 96 -15.90 -5.30 -2.06
CA GLN A 96 -16.62 -5.92 -0.93
C GLN A 96 -17.47 -4.92 -0.13
N GLY A 97 -17.27 -3.61 -0.34
CA GLY A 97 -18.01 -2.54 0.33
C GLY A 97 -17.49 -2.20 1.74
N ALA A 98 -17.79 -0.97 2.18
CA ALA A 98 -17.24 -0.42 3.43
C ALA A 98 -17.70 -1.15 4.70
N ALA A 99 -18.82 -1.88 4.65
CA ALA A 99 -19.36 -2.65 5.77
C ALA A 99 -18.72 -4.05 5.91
N ALA A 100 -17.97 -4.51 4.90
CA ALA A 100 -17.35 -5.83 4.95
C ALA A 100 -16.22 -5.87 5.97
N ARG A 101 -16.25 -6.88 6.85
CA ARG A 101 -15.18 -7.13 7.81
C ARG A 101 -14.07 -7.93 7.14
N LEU A 102 -13.20 -7.23 6.42
CA LEU A 102 -12.13 -7.85 5.66
C LEU A 102 -10.90 -8.09 6.56
N PRO A 103 -10.21 -9.23 6.38
CA PRO A 103 -8.99 -9.51 7.13
C PRO A 103 -7.89 -8.47 6.82
N PRO A 104 -6.83 -8.38 7.66
CA PRO A 104 -5.69 -7.51 7.40
C PRO A 104 -5.07 -7.79 6.02
N PHE A 105 -4.49 -6.76 5.39
CA PHE A 105 -3.91 -6.89 4.05
C PHE A 105 -2.85 -8.00 3.99
N SER A 106 -2.00 -8.08 5.01
CA SER A 106 -1.00 -9.14 5.16
C SER A 106 -1.60 -10.54 5.17
N GLN A 107 -2.78 -10.75 5.77
CA GLN A 107 -3.44 -12.05 5.79
C GLN A 107 -4.00 -12.40 4.40
N VAL A 108 -4.62 -11.44 3.70
CA VAL A 108 -5.11 -11.65 2.32
C VAL A 108 -3.95 -12.00 1.40
N ALA A 109 -2.86 -11.24 1.46
CA ALA A 109 -1.68 -11.48 0.65
C ALA A 109 -1.07 -12.87 0.95
N ARG A 110 -0.98 -13.28 2.23
CA ARG A 110 -0.51 -14.62 2.61
C ARG A 110 -1.36 -15.73 2.02
N ILE A 111 -2.69 -15.61 2.10
CA ILE A 111 -3.62 -16.59 1.51
C ILE A 111 -3.43 -16.66 0.00
N ALA A 112 -3.33 -15.51 -0.67
CA ALA A 112 -3.13 -15.45 -2.11
C ALA A 112 -1.79 -16.07 -2.54
N ILE A 113 -0.69 -15.74 -1.85
CA ILE A 113 0.65 -16.29 -2.11
C ILE A 113 0.65 -17.80 -1.90
N HIS A 114 0.05 -18.27 -0.80
CA HIS A 114 -0.08 -19.71 -0.53
C HIS A 114 -0.87 -20.41 -1.64
N GLU A 115 -2.06 -19.92 -1.97
CA GLU A 115 -2.91 -20.53 -3.01
C GLU A 115 -2.23 -20.51 -4.39
N MET A 116 -1.53 -19.42 -4.74
CA MET A 116 -0.75 -19.36 -5.97
C MET A 116 0.38 -20.40 -5.99
N ALA A 117 1.10 -20.55 -4.88
CA ALA A 117 2.17 -21.54 -4.77
C ALA A 117 1.61 -22.96 -4.89
N VAL A 118 0.46 -23.26 -4.28
CA VAL A 118 -0.19 -24.56 -4.42
C VAL A 118 -0.59 -24.82 -5.87
N ARG A 119 -1.28 -23.87 -6.52
CA ARG A 119 -1.69 -24.01 -7.93
C ARG A 119 -0.50 -24.19 -8.87
N THR A 120 0.59 -23.47 -8.62
CA THR A 120 1.83 -23.61 -9.41
C THR A 120 2.39 -25.03 -9.35
N VAL A 121 2.24 -25.71 -8.21
CA VAL A 121 2.66 -27.11 -8.04
C VAL A 121 1.63 -28.07 -8.63
N GLU A 122 0.32 -27.80 -8.47
CA GLU A 122 -0.76 -28.58 -9.11
C GLU A 122 -0.64 -28.57 -10.64
N ASP A 123 -0.24 -27.45 -11.24
CA ASP A 123 0.01 -27.32 -12.68
C ASP A 123 1.12 -28.25 -13.19
N GLN A 124 1.94 -28.82 -12.29
CA GLN A 124 2.94 -29.85 -12.60
C GLN A 124 2.38 -31.28 -12.51
N GLY A 125 1.08 -31.45 -12.30
CA GLY A 125 0.40 -32.75 -12.20
C GLY A 125 0.46 -33.40 -10.82
N VAL A 126 0.76 -32.60 -9.78
CA VAL A 126 0.84 -33.05 -8.38
C VAL A 126 -0.54 -32.95 -7.73
N ASP A 127 -0.89 -33.89 -6.86
CA ASP A 127 -2.16 -33.83 -6.12
C ASP A 127 -2.18 -32.68 -5.09
N ARG A 128 -3.37 -32.17 -4.76
CA ARG A 128 -3.56 -31.01 -3.87
C ARG A 128 -2.84 -31.16 -2.53
N GLN A 129 -2.90 -32.33 -1.89
CA GLN A 129 -2.31 -32.55 -0.57
C GLN A 129 -0.77 -32.48 -0.66
N THR A 130 -0.19 -33.10 -1.69
CA THR A 130 1.25 -32.98 -1.94
C THR A 130 1.64 -31.55 -2.32
N ALA A 131 0.83 -30.88 -3.14
CA ALA A 131 1.06 -29.50 -3.57
C ALA A 131 1.04 -28.50 -2.40
N GLU A 132 0.12 -28.65 -1.45
CA GLU A 132 0.06 -27.88 -0.20
C GLU A 132 1.33 -28.04 0.62
N ARG A 133 1.77 -29.28 0.85
CA ARG A 133 3.01 -29.55 1.58
C ARG A 133 4.25 -28.94 0.89
N VAL A 134 4.30 -29.01 -0.44
CA VAL A 134 5.41 -28.42 -1.22
C VAL A 134 5.35 -26.90 -1.16
N ALA A 135 4.18 -26.29 -1.33
CA ALA A 135 3.98 -24.85 -1.23
C ALA A 135 4.39 -24.31 0.15
N GLU A 136 3.99 -24.97 1.23
CA GLU A 136 4.45 -24.62 2.59
C GLU A 136 5.97 -24.68 2.69
N ALA A 137 6.60 -25.72 2.14
CA ALA A 137 8.06 -25.85 2.14
C ALA A 137 8.75 -24.75 1.31
N MET A 138 8.18 -24.37 0.16
CA MET A 138 8.69 -23.28 -0.68
C MET A 138 8.62 -21.94 0.03
N LEU A 139 7.51 -21.68 0.73
CA LEU A 139 7.26 -20.39 1.39
C LEU A 139 7.98 -20.22 2.73
N ARG A 140 8.45 -21.30 3.36
CA ARG A 140 9.22 -21.25 4.61
C ARG A 140 10.47 -20.38 4.54
N GLY A 141 11.06 -20.19 3.35
CA GLY A 141 12.28 -19.39 3.16
C GLY A 141 12.05 -17.91 2.85
N PHE A 142 10.81 -17.50 2.53
CA PHE A 142 10.50 -16.15 2.04
C PHE A 142 9.79 -15.26 3.08
N THR A 143 9.27 -15.85 4.15
CA THR A 143 8.55 -15.13 5.21
C THR A 143 8.76 -15.80 6.56
N ASP A 144 8.89 -15.01 7.62
CA ASP A 144 8.86 -15.51 9.00
C ASP A 144 7.41 -15.96 9.32
N TRP A 145 7.17 -17.27 9.35
CA TRP A 145 5.87 -17.90 9.65
C TRP A 145 5.73 -18.22 11.14
#